data_AF-A0A4S4CB62-F1
#
_entry.id   AF-A0A4S4CB62-F1
#
_cell.length_a   1.000
_cell.length_b   1.000
_cell.length_c   1.000
_cell.angle_alpha   90.00
_cell.angle_beta   90.00
_cell.angle_gamma   90.00
#
_symmetry.space_group_name_H-M   'P 1'
#
loop_
_entity.id
_entity.type
_entity.pdbx_description
1 polymer ?
#
loop_
_entity_poly.entity_id
_entity_poly.type
_entity_poly.pdbx_seq_one_letter_code
_entity_poly.pdbx_strand_id
1 'polypeptide(L)'
;MKQAGSRLSPRSFAGHALNYVFLGLLSLCTLYPFAYEISASFSSSRAITAGEVFVWPVEFNTEAYKRLFEDGQLIHAMGNTVFVTAVGTLLNMIMNVLAAYPLSRKRLIGRGPLLLFITFTMIFVSGIIPNFILIRSLGLMDSYWALWLPGLISTYNMFVMKSFMEGLPEEIEESASIDGAGNWRILGQIVLPLCKPILAALSLFYAVGWWNSYFNVMLYITSSDLHTLMLKLYQIIKQVDASLLDGGGGEGVSNSRLTPEGIKAASVVIAIAPILCVYPFLQKHFVKGVLIGSVKG
;
A
#
# COMPACT_ATOMS: atom_id res chain seq x y z
N MET A 1 39.81 -11.49 24.42
CA MET A 1 40.36 -10.22 24.95
C MET A 1 39.23 -9.20 25.05
N LYS A 2 39.02 -8.66 26.25
CA LYS A 2 37.99 -7.67 26.60
C LYS A 2 38.10 -6.43 25.69
N GLN A 3 37.07 -6.13 24.88
CA GLN A 3 36.93 -4.79 24.32
C GLN A 3 36.43 -3.86 25.42
N ALA A 4 37.28 -2.88 25.74
CA ALA A 4 37.05 -1.84 26.71
C ALA A 4 35.81 -1.03 26.34
N GLY A 5 34.94 -0.80 27.33
CA GLY A 5 33.83 0.13 27.22
C GLY A 5 34.35 1.52 26.86
N SER A 6 34.05 1.97 25.65
CA SER A 6 34.25 3.35 25.24
C SER A 6 33.34 4.23 26.11
N ARG A 7 33.94 4.91 27.08
CA ARG A 7 33.26 6.01 27.79
C ARG A 7 32.88 7.05 26.74
N LEU A 8 31.59 7.12 26.42
CA LEU A 8 31.01 8.12 25.54
C LEU A 8 31.45 9.51 26.04
N SER A 9 32.12 10.27 25.19
CA SER A 9 32.56 11.62 25.52
C SER A 9 31.33 12.51 25.84
N PRO A 10 31.41 13.51 26.72
CA PRO A 10 30.28 14.38 27.06
C PRO A 10 29.62 15.04 25.83
N ARG A 11 30.41 15.28 24.77
CA ARG A 11 29.95 15.80 23.47
C ARG A 11 29.11 14.79 22.68
N SER A 12 29.39 13.49 22.80
CA SER A 12 28.57 12.43 22.19
C SER A 12 27.23 12.27 22.91
N PHE A 13 27.20 12.40 24.25
CA PHE A 13 25.96 12.30 25.03
C PHE A 13 24.97 13.44 24.70
N ALA A 14 25.46 14.69 24.65
CA ALA A 14 24.64 15.84 24.26
C ALA A 14 24.10 15.72 22.81
N GLY A 15 24.91 15.20 21.88
CA GLY A 15 24.49 14.95 20.50
C GLY A 15 23.42 13.87 20.39
N HIS A 16 23.55 12.76 21.13
CA HIS A 16 22.52 11.73 21.18
C HIS A 16 21.24 12.24 21.84
N ALA A 17 21.33 13.00 22.92
CA ALA A 17 20.17 13.59 23.59
C ALA A 17 19.42 14.56 22.64
N LEU A 18 20.13 15.44 21.95
CA LEU A 18 19.54 16.33 20.93
C LEU A 18 18.85 15.53 19.82
N ASN A 19 19.48 14.47 19.32
CA ASN A 19 18.91 13.63 18.27
C ASN A 19 17.65 12.90 18.76
N TYR A 20 17.65 12.33 19.97
CA TYR A 20 16.46 11.69 20.53
C TYR A 20 15.32 12.67 20.77
N VAL A 21 15.61 13.89 21.23
CA VAL A 21 14.59 14.94 21.38
C VAL A 21 14.02 15.34 20.02
N PHE A 22 14.87 15.57 19.02
CA PHE A 22 14.44 15.92 17.67
C PHE A 22 13.59 14.81 17.03
N LEU A 23 14.05 13.55 17.08
CA LEU A 23 13.30 12.40 16.58
C LEU A 23 12.01 12.18 17.36
N GLY A 24 12.02 12.42 18.68
CA GLY A 24 10.84 12.37 19.53
C GLY A 24 9.79 13.40 19.11
N LEU A 25 10.18 14.66 18.93
CA LEU A 25 9.28 15.71 18.44
C LEU A 25 8.73 15.39 17.06
N LEU A 26 9.60 14.91 16.15
CA LEU A 26 9.18 14.53 14.80
C LEU A 26 8.17 13.37 14.84
N SER A 27 8.36 12.39 15.72
CA SER A 27 7.41 11.28 15.92
C SER A 27 6.07 11.75 16.48
N LEU A 28 6.05 12.75 17.36
CA LEU A 28 4.81 13.32 17.88
C LEU A 28 4.05 14.09 16.80
N CYS A 29 4.76 14.87 15.98
CA CYS A 29 4.17 15.59 14.85
C CYS A 29 3.53 14.65 13.82
N THR A 30 4.11 13.46 13.58
CA THR A 30 3.54 12.49 12.64
C THR A 30 2.37 11.69 13.23
N LEU A 31 2.36 11.45 14.54
CA LEU A 31 1.27 10.74 15.23
C LEU A 31 0.05 11.62 15.51
N TYR A 32 0.26 12.93 15.69
CA TYR A 32 -0.80 13.90 15.95
C TYR A 32 -2.00 13.83 14.98
N PRO A 33 -1.84 13.86 13.64
CA PRO A 33 -2.98 13.80 12.73
C PRO A 33 -3.80 12.51 12.87
N PHE A 34 -3.16 11.37 13.14
CA PHE A 34 -3.88 10.11 13.38
C PHE A 34 -4.67 10.15 14.69
N ALA A 35 -4.07 10.69 15.76
CA ALA A 35 -4.75 10.85 17.04
C ALA A 35 -5.95 11.81 16.94
N TYR A 36 -5.79 12.89 16.17
CA TYR A 36 -6.85 13.84 15.88
C TYR A 36 -8.01 13.18 15.11
N GLU A 37 -7.73 12.47 14.02
CA GLU A 37 -8.77 11.78 13.22
C GLU A 37 -9.55 10.76 14.05
N ILE A 38 -8.86 9.99 14.90
CA ILE A 38 -9.52 9.07 15.83
C ILE A 38 -10.40 9.84 16.81
N SER A 39 -9.91 10.92 17.40
CA SER A 39 -10.67 11.73 18.35
C SER A 39 -11.88 12.40 17.71
N ALA A 40 -11.72 12.96 16.51
CA ALA A 40 -12.78 13.56 15.73
C ALA A 40 -13.85 12.52 15.35
N SER A 41 -13.47 11.30 15.01
CA SER A 41 -14.42 10.23 14.67
C SER A 41 -15.37 9.83 15.82
N PHE A 42 -14.94 10.03 17.06
CA PHE A 42 -15.71 9.73 18.28
C PHE A 42 -16.30 10.97 18.94
N SER A 43 -16.17 12.16 18.35
CA SER A 43 -16.67 13.41 18.93
C SER A 43 -18.02 13.81 18.37
N SER A 44 -18.77 14.64 19.11
CA SER A 44 -20.02 15.21 18.58
C SER A 44 -19.76 16.21 17.46
N SER A 45 -20.72 16.35 16.55
CA SER A 45 -20.65 17.34 15.46
C SER A 45 -20.51 18.78 15.96
N ARG A 46 -21.11 19.10 17.12
CA ARG A 46 -20.96 20.40 17.77
C ARG A 46 -19.49 20.66 18.12
N ALA A 47 -18.84 19.71 18.78
CA ALA A 47 -17.47 19.84 19.25
C ALA A 47 -16.47 19.94 18.08
N ILE A 48 -16.71 19.21 16.99
CA ILE A 48 -15.87 19.25 15.78
C ILE A 48 -15.93 20.64 15.13
N THR A 49 -17.13 21.17 14.88
CA THR A 49 -17.30 22.49 14.25
C THR A 49 -16.83 23.63 15.14
N ALA A 50 -16.95 23.48 16.47
CA ALA A 50 -16.47 24.46 17.44
C ALA A 50 -14.93 24.46 17.60
N GLY A 51 -14.22 23.49 17.01
CA GLY A 51 -12.75 23.36 17.17
C GLY A 51 -12.33 22.94 18.59
N GLU A 52 -13.23 22.32 19.35
CA GLU A 52 -12.98 21.87 20.72
C GLU A 52 -12.20 20.54 20.76
N VAL A 53 -12.17 19.79 19.65
CA VAL A 53 -11.51 18.49 19.54
C VAL A 53 -10.02 18.65 19.30
N PHE A 54 -9.21 18.07 20.18
CA PHE A 54 -7.76 17.96 20.03
C PHE A 54 -7.34 16.47 20.03
N VAL A 55 -6.72 16.00 21.12
CA VAL A 55 -6.22 14.62 21.27
C VAL A 55 -7.23 13.70 21.94
N TRP A 56 -8.26 14.27 22.57
CA TRP A 56 -9.30 13.52 23.26
C TRP A 56 -10.66 13.81 22.62
N PRO A 57 -11.51 12.78 22.50
CA PRO A 57 -12.86 12.98 21.98
C PRO A 57 -13.66 13.85 22.95
N VAL A 58 -14.41 14.80 22.40
CA VAL A 58 -15.29 15.70 23.14
C VAL A 58 -16.73 15.32 22.84
N GLU A 59 -17.54 15.15 23.88
CA GLU A 59 -18.92 14.65 23.77
C GLU A 59 -19.00 13.32 23.01
N PHE A 60 -18.49 12.26 23.63
CA PHE A 60 -18.34 10.95 23.00
C PHE A 60 -19.61 10.49 22.25
N ASN A 61 -19.48 10.27 20.95
CA ASN A 61 -20.55 9.90 20.05
C ASN A 61 -20.10 8.81 19.07
N THR A 62 -20.96 7.82 18.84
CA THR A 62 -20.72 6.67 17.93
C THR A 62 -21.69 6.63 16.75
N GLU A 63 -22.54 7.64 16.62
CA GLU A 63 -23.58 7.70 15.60
C GLU A 63 -23.01 7.68 14.16
N ALA A 64 -21.86 8.32 13.93
CA ALA A 64 -21.17 8.27 12.64
C ALA A 64 -20.80 6.84 12.23
N TYR A 65 -20.30 6.04 13.17
CA TYR A 65 -20.00 4.63 12.93
C TYR A 65 -21.27 3.83 12.65
N LYS A 66 -22.32 3.97 13.48
CA LYS A 66 -23.59 3.25 13.29
C LYS A 66 -24.15 3.45 11.89
N ARG A 67 -24.17 4.69 11.39
CA ARG A 67 -24.64 4.99 10.03
C ARG A 67 -23.79 4.37 8.94
N LEU A 68 -22.46 4.38 9.09
CA LEU A 68 -21.56 3.74 8.13
C LEU A 68 -21.74 2.21 8.12
N PHE A 69 -22.03 1.61 9.27
CA PHE A 69 -22.33 0.18 9.36
C PHE A 69 -23.73 -0.17 8.83
N GLU A 70 -24.73 0.69 9.03
CA GLU A 70 -26.10 0.53 8.51
C GLU A 70 -26.16 0.68 6.98
N ASP A 71 -25.44 1.65 6.41
CA ASP A 71 -25.34 1.82 4.95
C ASP A 71 -24.62 0.62 4.31
N GLY A 72 -23.64 0.02 5.00
CA GLY A 72 -22.96 -1.21 4.59
C GLY A 72 -22.05 -1.07 3.36
N GLN A 73 -22.18 0.02 2.57
CA GLN A 73 -21.42 0.24 1.34
C GLN A 73 -19.91 0.34 1.60
N LEU A 74 -19.51 0.92 2.74
CA LEU A 74 -18.10 1.02 3.11
C LEU A 74 -17.50 -0.34 3.44
N ILE A 75 -18.25 -1.22 4.09
CA ILE A 75 -17.83 -2.60 4.42
C ILE A 75 -17.73 -3.43 3.14
N HIS A 76 -18.71 -3.28 2.25
CA HIS A 76 -18.68 -3.93 0.94
C HIS A 76 -17.45 -3.49 0.13
N ALA A 77 -17.19 -2.18 0.08
CA ALA A 77 -16.01 -1.62 -0.58
C ALA A 77 -14.69 -2.07 0.08
N MET A 78 -14.68 -2.28 1.40
CA MET A 78 -13.55 -2.88 2.11
C MET A 78 -13.33 -4.33 1.67
N GLY A 79 -14.39 -5.14 1.55
CA GLY A 79 -14.31 -6.50 1.01
C GLY A 79 -13.73 -6.54 -0.40
N ASN A 80 -14.20 -5.66 -1.28
CA ASN A 80 -13.65 -5.48 -2.63
C ASN A 80 -12.18 -5.11 -2.61
N THR A 81 -11.78 -4.22 -1.70
CA THR A 81 -10.38 -3.77 -1.58
C THR A 81 -9.48 -4.92 -1.16
N VAL A 82 -9.92 -5.73 -0.18
CA VAL A 82 -9.20 -6.94 0.24
C VAL A 82 -9.08 -7.92 -0.93
N PHE A 83 -10.15 -8.13 -1.69
CA PHE A 83 -10.14 -9.02 -2.86
C PHE A 83 -9.18 -8.53 -3.96
N VAL A 84 -9.31 -7.27 -4.38
CA VAL A 84 -8.44 -6.64 -5.38
C VAL A 84 -6.98 -6.66 -4.94
N THR A 85 -6.72 -6.42 -3.66
CA THR A 85 -5.37 -6.42 -3.09
C THR A 85 -4.76 -7.80 -3.03
N ALA A 86 -5.49 -8.81 -2.56
CA ALA A 86 -5.00 -10.17 -2.43
C ALA A 86 -4.72 -10.80 -3.79
N VAL A 87 -5.68 -10.73 -4.71
CA VAL A 87 -5.55 -11.29 -6.05
C VAL A 87 -4.51 -10.51 -6.86
N GLY A 88 -4.55 -9.18 -6.82
CA GLY A 88 -3.59 -8.34 -7.53
C GLY A 88 -2.15 -8.56 -7.05
N THR A 89 -1.94 -8.68 -5.73
CA THR A 89 -0.61 -8.99 -5.19
C THR A 89 -0.13 -10.37 -5.62
N LEU A 90 -1.00 -11.38 -5.57
CA LEU A 90 -0.66 -12.74 -5.99
C LEU A 90 -0.27 -12.79 -7.47
N LEU A 91 -1.08 -12.19 -8.35
CA LEU A 91 -0.81 -12.11 -9.78
C LEU A 91 0.52 -11.40 -10.06
N ASN A 92 0.76 -10.27 -9.39
CA ASN A 92 2.00 -9.51 -9.54
C ASN A 92 3.23 -10.32 -9.11
N MET A 93 3.13 -11.07 -8.01
CA MET A 93 4.23 -11.92 -7.55
C MET A 93 4.51 -13.06 -8.53
N ILE A 94 3.47 -13.72 -9.04
CA ILE A 94 3.63 -14.79 -10.04
C ILE A 94 4.30 -14.23 -11.30
N MET A 95 3.77 -13.14 -11.86
CA MET A 95 4.29 -12.55 -13.09
C MET A 95 5.71 -12.02 -12.92
N ASN A 96 6.04 -11.37 -11.79
CA ASN A 96 7.39 -10.91 -11.52
C ASN A 96 8.38 -12.06 -11.36
N VAL A 97 8.02 -13.13 -10.65
CA VAL A 97 8.91 -14.29 -10.48
C VAL A 97 9.20 -14.92 -11.85
N LEU A 98 8.15 -15.11 -12.66
CA LEU A 98 8.28 -15.71 -14.00
C LEU A 98 9.10 -14.85 -14.96
N ALA A 99 9.01 -13.52 -14.85
CA ALA A 99 9.82 -12.60 -15.65
C ALA A 99 11.26 -12.49 -15.14
N ALA A 100 11.44 -12.30 -13.83
CA ALA A 100 12.73 -12.00 -13.22
C ALA A 100 13.68 -13.21 -13.23
N TYR A 101 13.18 -14.43 -13.06
CA TYR A 101 14.02 -15.61 -12.93
C TYR A 101 14.81 -15.96 -14.21
N PRO A 102 14.20 -16.04 -15.41
CA PRO A 102 14.97 -16.26 -16.63
C PRO A 102 15.92 -15.09 -16.92
N LEU A 103 15.48 -13.86 -16.67
CA LEU A 103 16.25 -12.65 -16.94
C LEU A 103 17.45 -12.47 -16.00
N SER A 104 17.43 -13.07 -14.79
CA SER A 104 18.56 -13.04 -13.86
C SER A 104 19.72 -13.91 -14.37
N ARG A 105 19.45 -14.96 -15.13
CA ARG A 105 20.49 -15.90 -15.58
C ARG A 105 21.20 -15.41 -16.84
N LYS A 106 22.54 -15.38 -16.82
CA LYS A 106 23.36 -14.92 -17.96
C LYS A 106 23.25 -15.83 -19.19
N ARG A 107 22.91 -17.11 -18.97
CA ARG A 107 22.72 -18.12 -20.03
C ARG A 107 21.50 -17.89 -20.93
N LEU A 108 20.59 -16.98 -20.58
CA LEU A 108 19.41 -16.70 -21.40
C LEU A 108 19.81 -16.00 -22.71
N ILE A 109 19.59 -16.68 -23.83
CA ILE A 109 19.80 -16.12 -25.17
C ILE A 109 18.86 -14.93 -25.37
N GLY A 110 19.41 -13.78 -25.80
CA GLY A 110 18.61 -12.56 -26.01
C GLY A 110 18.33 -11.74 -24.75
N ARG A 111 18.94 -12.07 -23.60
CA ARG A 111 18.77 -11.33 -22.34
C ARG A 111 19.00 -9.82 -22.48
N GLY A 112 20.09 -9.40 -23.14
CA GLY A 112 20.43 -7.98 -23.29
C GLY A 112 19.33 -7.17 -23.99
N PRO A 113 18.94 -7.54 -25.24
CA PRO A 113 17.84 -6.91 -25.95
C PRO A 113 16.51 -6.93 -25.19
N LEU A 114 16.17 -8.04 -24.51
CA LEU A 114 14.94 -8.12 -23.70
C LEU A 114 14.95 -7.13 -22.53
N LEU A 115 16.07 -7.05 -21.81
CA LEU A 115 16.22 -6.07 -20.73
C LEU A 115 16.16 -4.64 -21.25
N LEU A 116 16.75 -4.35 -22.41
CA LEU A 116 16.67 -3.04 -23.04
C LEU A 116 15.23 -2.69 -23.39
N PHE A 117 14.47 -3.61 -24.00
CA PHE A 117 13.07 -3.42 -24.34
C PHE A 117 12.20 -3.18 -23.09
N ILE A 118 12.38 -3.98 -22.04
CA ILE A 118 11.65 -3.78 -20.78
C ILE A 118 12.03 -2.44 -20.14
N THR A 119 13.31 -2.07 -20.14
CA THR A 119 13.76 -0.76 -19.63
C THR A 119 13.13 0.38 -20.42
N PHE A 120 13.00 0.24 -21.75
CA PHE A 120 12.33 1.21 -22.59
C PHE A 120 10.88 1.42 -22.14
N THR A 121 10.12 0.36 -21.84
CA THR A 121 8.73 0.50 -21.33
C THR A 121 8.64 1.20 -19.97
N MET A 122 9.69 1.16 -19.16
CA MET A 122 9.74 1.88 -17.88
C MET A 122 9.96 3.39 -18.08
N ILE A 123 10.71 3.78 -19.11
CA ILE A 123 11.04 5.17 -19.42
C ILE A 123 9.92 5.81 -20.25
N PHE A 124 9.37 5.06 -21.21
CA PHE A 124 8.32 5.52 -22.11
C PHE A 124 6.95 5.07 -21.61
N VAL A 125 6.18 6.04 -21.11
CA VAL A 125 4.82 5.82 -20.61
C VAL A 125 3.83 6.32 -21.66
N SER A 126 2.90 5.48 -22.09
CA SER A 126 1.87 5.81 -23.10
C SER A 126 0.88 6.89 -22.65
N GLY A 127 0.86 7.24 -21.36
CA GLY A 127 -0.05 8.23 -20.78
C GLY A 127 -1.44 7.66 -20.46
N ILE A 128 -2.24 8.46 -19.75
CA ILE A 128 -3.54 7.99 -19.23
C ILE A 128 -4.56 7.77 -20.35
N ILE A 129 -4.65 8.68 -21.32
CA ILE A 129 -5.65 8.62 -22.40
C ILE A 129 -5.47 7.39 -23.29
N PRO A 130 -4.26 7.08 -23.80
CA PRO A 130 -4.08 5.89 -24.63
C PRO A 130 -4.31 4.59 -23.86
N ASN A 131 -3.91 4.52 -22.58
CA ASN A 131 -4.22 3.37 -21.73
C ASN A 131 -5.72 3.19 -21.51
N PHE A 132 -6.46 4.28 -21.30
CA PHE A 132 -7.92 4.22 -21.19
C PHE A 132 -8.58 3.69 -22.47
N ILE A 133 -8.17 4.22 -23.64
CA ILE A 133 -8.69 3.76 -24.94
C ILE A 133 -8.37 2.28 -25.16
N LEU A 134 -7.17 1.82 -24.78
CA LEU A 134 -6.78 0.42 -24.87
C LEU A 134 -7.66 -0.49 -23.99
N ILE A 135 -7.86 -0.14 -22.72
CA ILE A 135 -8.68 -0.96 -21.82
C ILE A 135 -10.14 -0.97 -22.27
N ARG A 136 -10.64 0.15 -22.79
CA ARG A 136 -11.94 0.23 -23.41
C ARG A 136 -12.06 -0.63 -24.66
N SER A 137 -11.06 -0.63 -25.54
CA SER A 137 -11.09 -1.43 -26.77
C SER A 137 -10.95 -2.93 -26.51
N LEU A 138 -10.29 -3.31 -25.42
CA LEU A 138 -10.25 -4.70 -24.93
C LEU A 138 -11.56 -5.15 -24.28
N GLY A 139 -12.53 -4.26 -24.07
CA GLY A 139 -13.82 -4.59 -23.46
C GLY A 139 -13.72 -4.92 -21.96
N LEU A 140 -12.66 -4.47 -21.28
CA LEU A 140 -12.40 -4.79 -19.87
C LEU A 140 -12.97 -3.77 -18.89
N MET A 141 -13.61 -2.71 -19.39
CA MET A 141 -14.25 -1.68 -18.57
C MET A 141 -15.24 -2.31 -17.59
N ASP A 142 -15.35 -1.72 -16.41
CA ASP A 142 -16.23 -2.19 -15.33
C ASP A 142 -15.92 -3.62 -14.84
N SER A 143 -14.64 -3.99 -14.84
CA SER A 143 -14.15 -5.27 -14.33
C SER A 143 -12.82 -5.09 -13.60
N TYR A 144 -12.55 -5.90 -12.57
CA TYR A 144 -11.26 -5.87 -11.87
C TYR A 144 -10.07 -6.21 -12.78
N TRP A 145 -10.30 -6.88 -13.92
CA TRP A 145 -9.27 -7.10 -14.92
C TRP A 145 -8.75 -5.81 -15.57
N ALA A 146 -9.57 -4.77 -15.66
CA ALA A 146 -9.09 -3.45 -16.07
C ALA A 146 -8.08 -2.84 -15.08
N LEU A 147 -8.10 -3.29 -13.82
CA LEU A 147 -7.15 -2.87 -12.81
C LEU A 147 -5.89 -3.74 -12.85
N TRP A 148 -6.07 -5.07 -12.81
CA TRP A 148 -4.95 -5.99 -12.73
C TRP A 148 -4.11 -6.01 -13.99
N LEU A 149 -4.73 -6.08 -15.18
CA LEU A 149 -4.01 -6.27 -16.44
C LEU A 149 -2.93 -5.19 -16.69
N PRO A 150 -3.21 -3.87 -16.56
CA PRO A 150 -2.18 -2.85 -16.69
C PRO A 150 -1.13 -2.89 -15.56
N GLY A 151 -1.53 -3.34 -14.37
CA GLY A 151 -0.71 -3.37 -13.17
C GLY A 151 0.05 -4.68 -12.90
N LEU A 152 -0.06 -5.68 -13.80
CA LEU A 152 0.45 -7.04 -13.58
C LEU A 152 1.96 -7.08 -13.32
N ILE A 153 2.71 -6.23 -14.00
CA ILE A 153 4.16 -6.16 -13.88
C ILE A 153 4.53 -4.72 -13.57
N SER A 154 5.15 -4.51 -12.42
CA SER A 154 5.87 -3.28 -12.16
C SER A 154 7.31 -3.53 -12.57
N THR A 155 7.74 -2.88 -13.65
CA THR A 155 9.08 -3.05 -14.20
C THR A 155 10.16 -2.80 -13.15
N TYR A 156 9.97 -1.80 -12.29
CA TYR A 156 10.86 -1.54 -11.15
C TYR A 156 10.96 -2.74 -10.20
N ASN A 157 9.82 -3.26 -9.71
CA ASN A 157 9.82 -4.40 -8.79
C ASN A 157 10.40 -5.67 -9.44
N MET A 158 10.18 -5.86 -10.74
CA MET A 158 10.79 -6.95 -11.51
C MET A 158 12.31 -6.82 -11.54
N PHE A 159 12.85 -5.63 -11.79
CA PHE A 159 14.30 -5.39 -11.74
C PHE A 159 14.89 -5.63 -10.36
N VAL A 160 14.21 -5.19 -9.29
CA VAL A 160 14.65 -5.45 -7.91
C VAL A 160 14.69 -6.96 -7.63
N MET A 161 13.65 -7.70 -8.03
CA MET A 161 13.61 -9.16 -7.89
C MET A 161 14.74 -9.83 -8.69
N LYS A 162 14.92 -9.42 -9.95
CA LYS A 162 15.97 -9.93 -10.84
C LYS A 162 17.35 -9.73 -10.21
N SER A 163 17.66 -8.52 -9.74
CA SER A 163 18.94 -8.21 -9.12
C SER A 163 19.18 -9.00 -7.83
N PHE A 164 18.13 -9.28 -7.06
CA PHE A 164 18.24 -10.18 -5.91
C PHE A 164 18.57 -11.62 -6.34
N MET A 165 17.86 -12.15 -7.35
CA MET A 165 18.08 -13.50 -7.89
C MET A 165 19.44 -13.66 -8.57
N GLU A 166 20.00 -12.59 -9.13
CA GLU A 166 21.37 -12.53 -9.66
C GLU A 166 22.45 -12.60 -8.58
N GLY A 167 22.15 -12.14 -7.37
CA GLY A 167 23.07 -12.22 -6.24
C GLY A 167 23.13 -13.60 -5.59
N LEU A 168 22.27 -14.54 -5.99
CA LEU A 168 22.32 -15.91 -5.50
C LEU A 168 23.50 -16.66 -6.14
N PRO A 169 24.25 -17.49 -5.38
CA PRO A 169 25.34 -18.29 -5.91
C PRO A 169 24.84 -19.24 -7.02
N GLU A 170 25.47 -19.21 -8.19
CA GLU A 170 25.07 -20.02 -9.35
C GLU A 170 25.30 -21.53 -9.08
N GLU A 171 26.25 -21.86 -8.20
CA GLU A 171 26.65 -23.23 -7.87
C GLU A 171 25.49 -24.06 -7.27
N ILE A 172 24.54 -23.39 -6.59
CA ILE A 172 23.37 -24.06 -6.00
C ILE A 172 22.46 -24.61 -7.10
N GLU A 173 22.29 -23.86 -8.19
CA GLU A 173 21.48 -24.31 -9.33
C GLU A 173 22.21 -25.33 -10.18
N GLU A 174 23.52 -25.17 -10.37
CA GLU A 174 24.34 -26.13 -11.10
C GLU A 174 24.34 -27.49 -10.39
N SER A 175 24.53 -27.52 -9.07
CA SER A 175 24.47 -28.75 -8.27
C SER A 175 23.11 -29.45 -8.43
N ALA A 176 22.01 -28.69 -8.32
CA ALA A 176 20.68 -29.24 -8.51
C ALA A 176 20.43 -29.73 -9.95
N SER A 177 20.99 -29.05 -10.95
CA SER A 177 20.91 -29.47 -12.35
C SER A 177 21.71 -30.74 -12.62
N ILE A 178 22.86 -30.94 -11.95
CA ILE A 178 23.65 -32.18 -12.01
C ILE A 178 22.85 -33.34 -11.38
N ASP A 179 22.11 -33.07 -10.30
CA ASP A 179 21.16 -34.01 -9.68
C ASP A 179 19.88 -34.27 -10.52
N GLY A 180 19.81 -33.72 -11.74
CA GLY A 180 18.70 -33.93 -12.68
C GLY A 180 17.45 -33.09 -12.40
N ALA A 181 17.53 -32.05 -11.55
CA ALA A 181 16.39 -31.16 -11.31
C ALA A 181 16.12 -30.25 -12.52
N GLY A 182 14.87 -30.26 -13.00
CA GLY A 182 14.42 -29.32 -14.05
C GLY A 182 14.24 -27.88 -13.55
N ASN A 183 14.21 -26.91 -14.46
CA ASN A 183 14.13 -25.47 -14.14
C ASN A 183 12.96 -25.08 -13.23
N TRP A 184 11.77 -25.67 -13.43
CA TRP A 184 10.61 -25.42 -12.57
C TRP A 184 10.80 -25.92 -11.14
N ARG A 185 11.49 -27.05 -10.99
CA ARG A 185 11.83 -27.63 -9.68
C ARG A 185 12.88 -26.79 -8.96
N ILE A 186 13.92 -26.36 -9.68
CA ILE A 186 14.95 -25.45 -9.17
C ILE A 186 14.30 -24.14 -8.70
N LEU A 187 13.45 -23.52 -9.54
CA LEU A 187 12.74 -22.31 -9.19
C LEU A 187 11.89 -22.48 -7.92
N GLY A 188 11.02 -23.51 -7.90
CA GLY A 188 10.06 -23.72 -6.82
C GLY A 188 10.68 -24.16 -5.50
N GLN A 189 11.65 -25.08 -5.54
CA GLN A 189 12.17 -25.74 -4.34
C GLN A 189 13.48 -25.14 -3.82
N ILE A 190 14.20 -24.37 -4.63
CA ILE A 190 15.53 -23.84 -4.27
C ILE A 190 15.51 -22.33 -4.29
N VAL A 191 15.20 -21.72 -5.44
CA VAL A 191 15.33 -20.27 -5.63
C VAL A 191 14.28 -19.49 -4.84
N LEU A 192 13.00 -19.87 -4.95
CA LEU A 192 11.92 -19.17 -4.25
C LEU A 192 12.08 -19.18 -2.71
N PRO A 193 12.46 -20.29 -2.06
CA PRO A 193 12.78 -20.29 -0.64
C PRO A 193 13.92 -19.33 -0.24
N LEU A 194 14.95 -19.19 -1.07
CA LEU A 194 16.05 -18.25 -0.85
C LEU A 194 15.59 -16.79 -1.06
N CYS A 195 14.62 -16.57 -1.94
CA CYS A 195 14.02 -15.25 -2.21
C CYS A 195 12.94 -14.82 -1.22
N LYS A 196 12.62 -15.61 -0.17
CA LYS A 196 11.59 -15.23 0.84
C LYS A 196 11.69 -13.78 1.35
N PRO A 197 12.88 -13.22 1.67
CA PRO A 197 12.98 -11.84 2.14
C PRO A 197 12.51 -10.82 1.10
N ILE A 198 12.92 -10.96 -0.16
CA ILE A 198 12.52 -10.04 -1.23
C ILE A 198 11.07 -10.26 -1.66
N LEU A 199 10.59 -11.50 -1.67
CA LEU A 199 9.18 -11.83 -1.93
C LEU A 199 8.26 -11.13 -0.91
N ALA A 200 8.63 -11.15 0.37
CA ALA A 200 7.86 -10.49 1.42
C ALA A 200 7.85 -8.96 1.25
N ALA A 201 9.01 -8.36 0.96
CA ALA A 201 9.11 -6.92 0.74
C ALA A 201 8.28 -6.45 -0.47
N LEU A 202 8.42 -7.14 -1.62
CA LEU A 202 7.68 -6.79 -2.84
C LEU A 202 6.18 -7.07 -2.72
N SER A 203 5.79 -8.17 -2.06
CA SER A 203 4.38 -8.46 -1.79
C SER A 203 3.74 -7.34 -0.97
N LEU A 204 4.46 -6.76 0.00
CA LEU A 204 3.96 -5.61 0.74
C LEU A 204 3.78 -4.40 -0.18
N PHE A 205 4.79 -4.03 -0.96
CA PHE A 205 4.68 -2.86 -1.84
C PHE A 205 3.53 -2.99 -2.83
N TYR A 206 3.30 -4.20 -3.36
CA TYR A 206 2.12 -4.46 -4.18
C TYR A 206 0.81 -4.36 -3.40
N ALA A 207 0.75 -4.95 -2.21
CA ALA A 207 -0.45 -4.90 -1.39
C ALA A 207 -0.83 -3.47 -1.02
N VAL A 208 0.14 -2.65 -0.62
CA VAL A 208 -0.06 -1.21 -0.33
C VAL A 208 -0.50 -0.47 -1.60
N GLY A 209 0.10 -0.78 -2.75
CA GLY A 209 -0.28 -0.17 -4.03
C GLY A 209 -1.74 -0.45 -4.40
N TRP A 210 -2.17 -1.71 -4.31
CA TRP A 210 -3.56 -2.11 -4.60
C TRP A 210 -4.55 -1.54 -3.58
N TRP A 211 -4.20 -1.56 -2.30
CA TRP A 211 -5.03 -0.99 -1.23
C TRP A 211 -5.30 0.50 -1.46
N ASN A 212 -4.29 1.24 -1.96
CA ASN A 212 -4.37 2.67 -2.23
C ASN A 212 -4.84 3.01 -3.65
N SER A 213 -5.31 2.04 -4.42
CA SER A 213 -5.77 2.25 -5.80
C SER A 213 -7.10 3.00 -5.81
N TYR A 214 -7.03 4.33 -5.99
CA TYR A 214 -8.19 5.19 -6.16
C TYR A 214 -8.41 5.55 -7.64
N PHE A 215 -7.36 6.05 -8.30
CA PHE A 215 -7.48 6.68 -9.62
C PHE A 215 -7.86 5.69 -10.71
N ASN A 216 -7.20 4.53 -10.73
CA ASN A 216 -7.49 3.48 -11.68
C ASN A 216 -8.91 2.93 -11.49
N VAL A 217 -9.39 2.81 -10.24
CA VAL A 217 -10.74 2.36 -9.95
C VAL A 217 -11.75 3.39 -10.43
N MET A 218 -11.54 4.68 -10.13
CA MET A 218 -12.37 5.78 -10.62
C MET A 218 -12.47 5.84 -12.14
N LEU A 219 -11.37 5.49 -12.83
CA LEU A 219 -11.24 5.64 -14.28
C LEU A 219 -11.79 4.42 -15.03
N TYR A 220 -11.68 3.21 -14.48
CA TYR A 220 -12.07 1.97 -15.17
C TYR A 220 -13.36 1.33 -14.67
N ILE A 221 -13.79 1.61 -13.43
CA ILE A 221 -14.95 0.98 -12.79
C ILE A 221 -16.10 1.97 -12.72
N THR A 222 -17.30 1.55 -13.14
CA THR A 222 -18.52 2.36 -13.14
C THR A 222 -19.58 1.85 -12.18
N SER A 223 -19.64 0.54 -11.95
CA SER A 223 -20.59 -0.10 -11.05
C SER A 223 -20.22 0.14 -9.60
N SER A 224 -21.19 0.63 -8.82
CA SER A 224 -21.04 0.89 -7.38
C SER A 224 -20.58 -0.32 -6.59
N ASP A 225 -21.03 -1.50 -7.01
CA ASP A 225 -20.76 -2.77 -6.34
C ASP A 225 -19.30 -3.18 -6.47
N LEU A 226 -18.57 -2.64 -7.46
CA LEU A 226 -17.15 -2.93 -7.67
C LEU A 226 -16.23 -1.86 -7.06
N HIS A 227 -16.78 -0.81 -6.45
CA HIS A 227 -15.97 0.25 -5.86
C HIS A 227 -15.08 -0.27 -4.74
N THR A 228 -13.85 0.25 -4.70
CA THR A 228 -12.91 0.02 -3.61
C THR A 228 -13.08 1.07 -2.51
N LEU A 229 -12.51 0.76 -1.34
CA LEU A 229 -12.57 1.58 -0.13
C LEU A 229 -12.04 2.98 -0.39
N MET A 230 -10.91 3.11 -1.09
CA MET A 230 -10.32 4.43 -1.39
C MET A 230 -11.17 5.26 -2.34
N LEU A 231 -11.81 4.65 -3.34
CA LEU A 231 -12.76 5.36 -4.20
C LEU A 231 -13.99 5.81 -3.42
N LYS A 232 -14.53 4.93 -2.57
CA LYS A 232 -15.70 5.24 -1.75
C LYS A 232 -15.40 6.34 -0.73
N LEU A 233 -14.24 6.28 -0.08
CA LEU A 233 -13.74 7.31 0.81
C LEU A 233 -13.64 8.66 0.08
N TYR A 234 -13.05 8.67 -1.12
CA TYR A 234 -12.96 9.87 -1.94
C TYR A 234 -14.34 10.45 -2.27
N GLN A 235 -15.30 9.62 -2.66
CA GLN A 235 -16.68 10.03 -2.93
C GLN A 235 -17.35 10.63 -1.69
N ILE A 236 -17.20 10.00 -0.52
CA ILE A 236 -17.71 10.54 0.76
C ILE A 236 -17.07 11.89 1.06
N ILE A 237 -15.75 12.01 0.93
CA ILE A 237 -15.06 13.27 1.20
C ILE A 237 -15.53 14.38 0.26
N LYS A 238 -15.73 14.08 -1.04
CA LYS A 238 -16.12 15.06 -2.06
C LYS A 238 -17.61 15.39 -2.12
N GLN A 239 -18.51 14.42 -1.93
CA GLN A 239 -19.97 14.67 -1.94
C GLN A 239 -20.41 15.57 -0.80
N VAL A 240 -19.74 15.44 0.35
CA VAL A 240 -19.95 16.32 1.48
C VAL A 240 -19.69 17.78 1.13
N ASP A 241 -18.64 18.08 0.37
CA ASP A 241 -18.33 19.46 -0.02
C ASP A 241 -19.44 20.05 -0.91
N ALA A 242 -20.13 19.22 -1.69
CA ALA A 242 -21.28 19.63 -2.51
C ALA A 242 -22.56 19.88 -1.70
N SER A 243 -22.82 19.08 -0.65
CA SER A 243 -23.97 19.29 0.25
C SER A 243 -23.86 20.57 1.10
N LEU A 244 -22.63 21.07 1.31
CA LEU A 244 -22.38 22.36 1.97
C LEU A 244 -22.56 23.56 1.02
N LEU A 245 -22.54 23.33 -0.31
CA LEU A 245 -22.78 24.36 -1.33
C LEU A 245 -24.27 24.49 -1.68
N ASP A 246 -25.07 23.44 -1.48
CA ASP A 246 -26.53 23.43 -1.69
C ASP A 246 -27.29 24.00 -0.46
N GLY A 247 -26.87 25.17 0.00
CA GLY A 247 -27.49 25.93 1.08
C GLY A 247 -28.85 26.53 0.68
N GLY A 248 -29.79 25.69 0.24
CA GLY A 248 -31.10 26.09 -0.27
C GLY A 248 -32.28 25.39 0.41
N GLY A 249 -32.78 25.97 1.48
CA GLY A 249 -34.21 26.01 1.84
C GLY A 249 -34.94 24.69 2.15
N GLY A 250 -35.09 24.39 3.44
CA GLY A 250 -36.06 23.40 3.92
C GLY A 250 -36.09 23.31 5.44
N GLU A 251 -36.87 24.18 6.08
CA GLU A 251 -37.18 24.06 7.51
C GLU A 251 -38.00 22.78 7.74
N GLY A 252 -37.47 21.85 8.56
CA GLY A 252 -38.31 20.80 9.14
C GLY A 252 -37.75 19.38 9.16
N VAL A 253 -36.49 19.14 9.55
CA VAL A 253 -36.11 17.84 10.17
C VAL A 253 -35.03 18.07 11.23
N SER A 254 -35.46 18.09 12.49
CA SER A 254 -34.60 18.12 13.68
C SER A 254 -34.11 16.72 14.07
N ASN A 255 -33.59 15.94 13.12
CA ASN A 255 -32.97 14.65 13.43
C ASN A 255 -31.49 14.73 13.13
N SER A 256 -30.69 15.00 14.17
CA SER A 256 -29.23 14.80 14.18
C SER A 256 -28.53 15.35 12.93
N ARG A 257 -28.32 16.67 12.92
CA ARG A 257 -27.34 17.31 12.02
C ARG A 257 -25.95 16.77 12.38
N LEU A 258 -25.67 15.53 11.99
CA LEU A 258 -24.29 15.07 11.93
C LEU A 258 -23.64 15.91 10.87
N THR A 259 -22.69 16.72 11.32
CA THR A 259 -21.87 17.45 10.39
C THR A 259 -21.13 16.42 9.53
N PRO A 260 -21.04 16.69 8.24
CA PRO A 260 -20.33 15.82 7.33
C PRO A 260 -18.88 15.50 7.73
N GLU A 261 -18.24 16.32 8.58
CA GLU A 261 -16.90 16.08 9.10
C GLU A 261 -16.80 14.81 9.96
N GLY A 262 -17.78 14.52 10.81
CA GLY A 262 -17.74 13.32 11.67
C GLY A 262 -17.80 12.02 10.87
N ILE A 263 -18.59 12.02 9.78
CA ILE A 263 -18.68 10.87 8.86
C ILE A 263 -17.37 10.74 8.06
N LYS A 264 -16.76 11.84 7.63
CA LYS A 264 -15.44 11.84 6.98
C LYS A 264 -14.38 11.22 7.90
N ALA A 265 -14.27 11.71 9.13
CA ALA A 265 -13.28 11.22 10.10
C ALA A 265 -13.48 9.73 10.42
N ALA A 266 -14.71 9.30 10.69
CA ALA A 266 -15.02 7.88 10.91
C ALA A 266 -14.69 7.01 9.70
N SER A 267 -14.96 7.49 8.48
CA SER A 267 -14.61 6.76 7.25
C SER A 267 -13.10 6.61 7.07
N VAL A 268 -12.31 7.65 7.40
CA VAL A 268 -10.84 7.61 7.38
C VAL A 268 -10.33 6.59 8.40
N VAL A 269 -10.85 6.60 9.64
CA VAL A 269 -10.47 5.66 10.70
C VAL A 269 -10.74 4.21 10.28
N ILE A 270 -11.90 3.93 9.68
CA ILE A 270 -12.23 2.60 9.16
C ILE A 270 -11.25 2.20 8.04
N ALA A 271 -10.87 3.13 7.17
CA ALA A 271 -9.97 2.84 6.05
C ALA A 271 -8.52 2.56 6.49
N ILE A 272 -8.02 3.22 7.55
CA ILE A 272 -6.65 3.01 8.04
C ILE A 272 -6.53 1.80 8.98
N ALA A 273 -7.61 1.41 9.67
CA ALA A 273 -7.58 0.37 10.69
C ALA A 273 -6.98 -0.97 10.20
N PRO A 274 -7.34 -1.51 9.02
CA PRO A 274 -6.74 -2.75 8.52
C PRO A 274 -5.23 -2.64 8.29
N ILE A 275 -4.76 -1.51 7.75
CA ILE A 275 -3.32 -1.29 7.54
C ILE A 275 -2.58 -1.26 8.87
N LEU A 276 -3.13 -0.57 9.88
CA LEU A 276 -2.54 -0.50 11.22
C LEU A 276 -2.45 -1.88 11.89
N CYS A 277 -3.45 -2.74 11.70
CA CYS A 277 -3.43 -4.12 12.21
C CYS A 277 -2.36 -4.98 11.53
N VAL A 278 -2.13 -4.80 10.23
CA VAL A 278 -1.18 -5.61 9.46
C VAL A 278 0.26 -5.08 9.61
N TYR A 279 0.44 -3.78 9.87
CA TYR A 279 1.74 -3.12 9.95
C TYR A 279 2.76 -3.79 10.90
N PRO A 280 2.44 -4.19 12.14
CA PRO A 280 3.38 -4.88 13.03
C PRO A 280 3.94 -6.19 12.45
N PHE A 281 3.09 -6.94 11.73
CA PHE A 281 3.50 -8.18 11.08
C PHE A 281 4.46 -7.92 9.91
N LEU A 282 4.23 -6.83 9.19
CA LEU A 282 5.06 -6.41 8.07
C LEU A 282 6.41 -5.85 8.53
N GLN A 283 6.42 -5.05 9.59
CA GLN A 283 7.62 -4.45 10.17
C GLN A 283 8.67 -5.52 10.53
N LYS A 284 8.25 -6.65 11.10
CA LYS A 284 9.14 -7.77 11.45
C LYS A 284 9.93 -8.32 10.25
N HIS A 285 9.35 -8.27 9.05
CA HIS A 285 9.99 -8.74 7.82
C HIS A 285 10.87 -7.65 7.19
N PHE A 286 10.46 -6.38 7.27
CA PHE A 286 11.21 -5.23 6.76
C PHE A 286 12.53 -4.99 7.49
N VAL A 287 12.54 -5.07 8.83
CA VAL A 287 13.75 -4.85 9.62
C VAL A 287 14.85 -5.85 9.23
N LYS A 288 14.49 -7.07 8.81
CA LYS A 288 15.46 -8.06 8.32
C LYS A 288 15.93 -7.80 6.89
N GLY A 289 15.04 -7.33 6.01
CA GLY A 289 15.36 -7.08 4.59
C GLY A 289 16.21 -5.83 4.35
N VAL A 290 15.91 -4.73 5.05
CA VAL A 290 16.63 -3.45 4.92
C VAL A 290 18.05 -3.53 5.51
N LEU A 291 18.23 -4.29 6.60
CA LEU A 291 19.55 -4.49 7.19
C LEU A 291 20.53 -5.17 6.23
N ILE A 292 20.07 -6.08 5.36
CA ILE A 292 20.94 -6.77 4.39
C ILE A 292 21.48 -5.81 3.31
N GLY A 293 20.71 -4.77 2.93
CA GLY A 293 21.15 -3.74 1.99
C GLY A 293 22.13 -2.72 2.59
N SER A 294 22.15 -2.57 3.92
CA SER A 294 22.96 -1.58 4.63
C SER A 294 24.34 -2.10 5.08
N VAL A 295 24.61 -3.42 4.99
CA VAL A 295 25.93 -4.00 5.36
C VAL A 295 26.93 -4.03 4.18
N LYS A 296 26.68 -3.26 3.11
CA LYS A 296 27.66 -3.05 2.03
C LYS A 296 28.53 -1.80 2.24
N GLY A 297 28.61 -1.30 3.48
CA GLY A 297 29.55 -0.25 3.91
C GLY A 297 30.46 -0.75 5.01
#